data_AF-A0A1B4V8G3-F1
#
_entry.id   AF-A0A1B4V8G3-F1
#
_cell.length_a   1.000
_cell.length_b   1.000
_cell.length_c   1.000
_cell.angle_alpha   90.00
_cell.angle_beta   90.00
_cell.angle_gamma   90.00
#
_symmetry.space_group_name_H-M   'P 1'
#
loop_
_entity.id
_entity.type
_entity.pdbx_description
1 polymer ?
#
loop_
_entity_poly.entity_id
_entity_poly.type
_entity_poly.pdbx_seq_one_letter_code
_entity_poly.pdbx_strand_id
1 'polypeptide(L)'
;MKANITTGADLSTLHLSPETFETVYHTIAGLRFPMDVAQVLELRYLINHGLDSFPEPAATPDYREFRDALQGVIDSIGIENKRHGERLLRILVMMRDLHYHYSIKSRDAEASLRADMATNRRQRTQSLRYGLLFVSGAILAGMFWLGLPAAGWPIKLLTAGLAILSWLYFRSLPDLDRELGTLETRLNDLRRRRVKSIHWRQLVQKLALVLGYKHDSNVEVFRIDSDFDLPGRSRLHH
;
A
#
# COMPACT_ATOMS: atom_id res chain seq x y z
N MET A 1 -15.40 10.70 -2.16
CA MET A 1 -14.43 10.78 -3.27
C MET A 1 -14.42 9.41 -3.95
N LYS A 2 -15.14 9.27 -5.07
CA LYS A 2 -15.20 8.02 -5.84
C LYS A 2 -13.85 7.87 -6.53
N ALA A 3 -13.08 6.84 -6.21
CA ALA A 3 -11.92 6.48 -7.00
C ALA A 3 -12.45 5.97 -8.35
N ASN A 4 -12.45 6.86 -9.34
CA ASN A 4 -12.39 6.42 -10.73
C ASN A 4 -11.15 5.55 -10.84
N ILE A 5 -11.36 4.25 -11.02
CA ILE A 5 -10.34 3.34 -11.52
C ILE A 5 -10.02 3.88 -12.91
N THR A 6 -8.96 4.67 -13.01
CA THR A 6 -8.37 5.08 -14.27
C THR A 6 -7.93 3.81 -15.00
N THR A 7 -8.76 3.37 -15.94
CA THR A 7 -8.33 2.70 -17.16
C THR A 7 -7.19 3.51 -17.76
N GLY A 8 -5.97 2.96 -17.76
CA GLY A 8 -4.76 3.66 -18.20
C GLY A 8 -3.74 3.94 -17.09
N ALA A 9 -3.65 3.14 -16.04
CA ALA A 9 -2.39 3.05 -15.31
C ALA A 9 -1.35 2.49 -16.29
N ASP A 10 -0.30 3.25 -16.57
CA ASP A 10 0.76 2.90 -17.52
C ASP A 10 1.50 1.64 -17.03
N LEU A 11 1.02 0.47 -17.46
CA LEU A 11 1.51 -0.85 -17.02
C LEU A 11 2.98 -1.05 -17.41
N SER A 12 3.48 -0.26 -18.36
CA SER A 12 4.88 -0.27 -18.82
C SER A 12 5.88 0.10 -17.71
N THR A 13 5.46 0.88 -16.71
CA THR A 13 6.32 1.33 -15.60
C THR A 13 6.24 0.43 -14.36
N LEU A 14 5.36 -0.56 -14.36
CA LEU A 14 5.06 -1.37 -13.20
C LEU A 14 6.00 -2.60 -13.17
N HIS A 15 6.98 -2.60 -12.28
CA HIS A 15 7.81 -3.79 -12.04
C HIS A 15 7.16 -4.70 -11.00
N LEU A 16 7.29 -6.02 -11.14
CA LEU A 16 6.88 -6.98 -10.10
C LEU A 16 7.87 -6.92 -8.94
N SER A 17 7.50 -6.23 -7.87
CA SER A 17 8.29 -6.16 -6.64
C SER A 17 7.37 -6.20 -5.42
N PRO A 18 7.90 -6.47 -4.21
CA PRO A 18 7.10 -6.41 -3.00
C PRO A 18 6.46 -5.03 -2.77
N GLU A 19 7.02 -3.95 -3.33
CA GLU A 19 6.51 -2.58 -3.14
C GLU A 19 5.29 -2.27 -4.01
N THR A 20 5.27 -2.83 -5.22
CA THR A 20 4.21 -2.64 -6.22
C THR A 20 3.16 -3.74 -6.18
N PHE A 21 3.34 -4.76 -5.33
CA PHE A 21 2.48 -5.94 -5.24
C PHE A 21 1.00 -5.58 -5.10
N GLU A 22 0.65 -4.62 -4.25
CA GLU A 22 -0.73 -4.15 -4.07
C GLU A 22 -1.36 -3.70 -5.38
N THR A 23 -0.67 -2.83 -6.12
CA THR A 23 -1.13 -2.30 -7.40
C THR A 23 -1.29 -3.42 -8.41
N VAL A 24 -0.29 -4.30 -8.54
CA VAL A 24 -0.34 -5.46 -9.44
C VAL A 24 -1.51 -6.38 -9.09
N TYR A 25 -1.68 -6.71 -7.81
CA TYR A 25 -2.75 -7.59 -7.33
C TYR A 25 -4.12 -6.98 -7.62
N HIS A 26 -4.33 -5.70 -7.31
CA HIS A 26 -5.61 -5.05 -7.56
C HIS A 26 -5.90 -4.86 -9.06
N THR A 27 -4.88 -4.62 -9.88
CA THR A 27 -5.02 -4.61 -11.34
C THR A 27 -5.50 -5.97 -11.82
N ILE A 28 -4.81 -7.06 -11.49
CA ILE A 28 -5.18 -8.41 -11.93
C ILE A 28 -6.54 -8.83 -11.35
N ALA A 29 -6.76 -8.67 -10.04
CA ALA A 29 -8.02 -8.99 -9.38
C ALA A 29 -9.18 -8.09 -9.82
N GLY A 30 -8.90 -6.91 -10.38
CA GLY A 30 -9.87 -5.95 -10.90
C GLY A 30 -10.22 -6.13 -12.38
N LEU A 31 -9.46 -6.93 -13.14
CA LEU A 31 -9.69 -7.10 -14.58
C LEU A 31 -11.13 -7.50 -14.89
N ARG A 32 -11.72 -6.84 -15.88
CA ARG A 32 -13.02 -7.18 -16.47
C ARG A 32 -12.78 -7.56 -17.92
N PHE A 33 -13.42 -8.63 -18.36
CA PHE A 33 -13.35 -9.09 -19.74
C PHE A 33 -14.62 -8.68 -20.49
N PRO A 34 -14.53 -8.39 -21.81
CA PRO A 34 -13.32 -8.33 -22.64
C PRO A 34 -12.37 -7.18 -22.27
N MET A 35 -11.07 -7.37 -22.49
CA MET A 35 -10.04 -6.34 -22.33
C MET A 35 -9.32 -6.04 -23.66
N ASP A 36 -8.71 -4.87 -23.75
CA ASP A 36 -7.90 -4.47 -24.92
C ASP A 36 -6.64 -5.36 -25.03
N VAL A 37 -6.31 -5.76 -26.25
CA VAL A 37 -5.14 -6.59 -26.57
C VAL A 37 -3.84 -5.93 -26.11
N ALA A 38 -3.70 -4.61 -26.25
CA ALA A 38 -2.48 -3.92 -25.81
C ALA A 38 -2.23 -4.13 -24.30
N GLN A 39 -3.27 -3.94 -23.47
CA GLN A 39 -3.21 -4.16 -22.03
C GLN A 39 -2.90 -5.62 -21.66
N VAL A 40 -3.40 -6.59 -22.44
CA VAL A 40 -3.07 -8.01 -22.25
C VAL A 40 -1.61 -8.27 -22.52
N LEU A 41 -1.08 -7.76 -23.62
CA LEU A 41 0.31 -7.96 -24.01
C LEU A 41 1.27 -7.34 -23.00
N GLU A 42 0.97 -6.14 -22.50
CA GLU A 42 1.72 -5.51 -21.43
C GLU A 42 1.70 -6.34 -20.14
N LEU A 43 0.52 -6.82 -19.72
CA LEU A 43 0.39 -7.62 -18.52
C LEU A 43 1.10 -8.98 -18.66
N ARG A 44 1.02 -9.60 -19.84
CA ARG A 44 1.79 -10.83 -20.17
C ARG A 44 3.29 -10.57 -20.11
N TYR A 45 3.75 -9.47 -20.70
CA TYR A 45 5.16 -9.09 -20.71
C TYR A 45 5.67 -8.91 -19.28
N LEU A 46 4.96 -8.12 -18.47
CA LEU A 46 5.27 -7.86 -17.07
C LEU A 46 5.36 -9.16 -16.26
N ILE A 47 4.35 -10.03 -16.37
CA ILE A 47 4.31 -11.32 -15.65
C ILE A 47 5.46 -12.24 -16.07
N ASN A 48 5.70 -12.36 -17.37
CA ASN A 48 6.76 -13.23 -17.88
C ASN A 48 8.15 -12.72 -17.50
N HIS A 49 8.38 -11.41 -17.62
CA HIS A 49 9.66 -10.82 -17.24
C HIS A 49 9.95 -10.97 -15.74
N GLY A 50 8.94 -10.72 -14.89
CA GLY A 50 9.08 -10.96 -13.45
C GLY A 50 9.36 -12.43 -13.13
N LEU A 51 8.64 -13.34 -13.79
CA LEU A 51 8.83 -14.78 -13.63
C LEU A 51 10.25 -15.24 -14.00
N ASP A 52 10.79 -14.74 -15.12
CA ASP A 52 12.12 -15.13 -15.59
C ASP A 52 13.23 -14.65 -14.63
N SER A 53 12.99 -13.57 -13.89
CA SER A 53 13.90 -13.04 -12.86
C SER A 53 13.72 -13.64 -11.47
N PHE A 54 12.68 -14.44 -11.26
CA PHE A 54 12.28 -14.91 -9.93
C PHE A 54 13.05 -16.20 -9.55
N PRO A 55 13.86 -16.18 -8.47
CA PRO A 55 14.50 -17.40 -7.97
C PRO A 55 13.45 -18.28 -7.27
N GLU A 56 13.32 -19.54 -7.69
CA GLU A 56 12.36 -20.46 -7.08
C GLU A 56 12.72 -20.74 -5.60
N PRO A 57 11.78 -20.58 -4.65
CA PRO A 57 12.03 -20.83 -3.24
C PRO A 57 12.44 -22.28 -2.96
N ALA A 58 13.29 -22.47 -1.95
CA ALA A 58 13.66 -23.82 -1.50
C ALA A 58 12.41 -24.61 -1.05
N ALA A 59 12.36 -25.89 -1.39
CA ALA A 59 11.21 -26.75 -1.14
C ALA A 59 11.06 -27.11 0.35
N THR A 60 10.51 -26.20 1.14
CA THR A 60 10.09 -26.45 2.53
C THR A 60 8.76 -27.23 2.60
N PRO A 61 8.43 -27.92 3.70
CA PRO A 61 7.17 -28.66 3.82
C PRO A 61 5.92 -27.80 3.60
N ASP A 62 5.85 -26.62 4.22
CA ASP A 62 4.76 -25.64 4.05
C ASP A 62 4.66 -25.12 2.60
N TYR A 63 5.79 -25.00 1.91
CA TYR A 63 5.82 -24.63 0.51
C TYR A 63 5.23 -25.73 -0.39
N ARG A 64 5.48 -27.01 -0.08
CA ARG A 64 4.91 -28.15 -0.81
C ARG A 64 3.40 -28.23 -0.65
N GLU A 65 2.89 -28.16 0.58
CA GLU A 65 1.44 -28.21 0.85
C GLU A 65 0.68 -27.11 0.10
N PHE A 66 1.23 -25.89 0.08
CA PHE A 66 0.65 -24.80 -0.69
C PHE A 66 0.69 -25.04 -2.20
N ARG A 67 1.81 -25.54 -2.71
CA ARG A 67 1.97 -25.86 -4.13
C ARG A 67 0.94 -26.91 -4.56
N ASP A 68 0.73 -27.94 -3.75
CA ASP A 68 -0.26 -28.99 -4.01
C ASP A 68 -1.69 -28.43 -3.97
N ALA A 69 -1.98 -27.54 -3.01
CA ALA A 69 -3.27 -26.85 -2.95
C ALA A 69 -3.53 -25.97 -4.20
N LEU A 70 -2.52 -25.22 -4.66
CA LEU A 70 -2.62 -24.43 -5.88
C LEU A 70 -2.75 -25.30 -7.13
N GLN A 71 -2.05 -26.43 -7.18
CA GLN A 71 -2.16 -27.38 -8.27
C GLN A 71 -3.59 -27.91 -8.38
N GLY A 72 -4.22 -28.27 -7.26
CA GLY A 72 -5.63 -28.65 -7.24
C GLY A 72 -6.58 -27.56 -7.76
N VAL A 73 -6.28 -26.28 -7.48
CA VAL A 73 -7.05 -25.15 -8.04
C VAL A 73 -6.83 -25.02 -9.55
N ILE A 74 -5.59 -25.17 -10.03
CA ILE A 74 -5.26 -25.13 -11.47
C ILE A 74 -5.98 -26.27 -12.22
N ASP A 75 -5.92 -27.48 -11.67
CA ASP A 75 -6.55 -28.67 -12.25
C ASP A 75 -8.07 -28.49 -12.32
N SER A 76 -8.69 -27.88 -11.30
CA SER A 76 -10.13 -27.58 -11.27
C SER A 76 -10.60 -26.59 -12.34
N ILE A 77 -9.69 -25.80 -12.92
CA ILE A 77 -10.01 -24.77 -13.92
C ILE A 77 -10.04 -25.37 -15.34
N GLY A 78 -9.45 -26.56 -15.54
CA GLY A 78 -9.47 -27.29 -16.80
C GLY A 78 -8.37 -26.87 -17.78
N ILE A 79 -7.14 -26.62 -17.31
CA ILE A 79 -6.01 -26.32 -18.20
C ILE A 79 -5.51 -27.63 -18.84
N GLU A 80 -5.71 -27.78 -20.14
CA GLU A 80 -5.39 -29.02 -20.87
C GLU A 80 -3.88 -29.28 -21.02
N ASN A 81 -3.08 -28.22 -21.18
CA ASN A 81 -1.65 -28.34 -21.40
C ASN A 81 -0.87 -28.31 -20.07
N LYS A 82 -0.20 -29.41 -19.73
CA LYS A 82 0.64 -29.55 -18.53
C LYS A 82 1.68 -28.42 -18.39
N ARG A 83 2.31 -28.01 -19.49
CA ARG A 83 3.31 -26.93 -19.48
C ARG A 83 2.70 -25.57 -19.09
N HIS A 84 1.45 -25.31 -19.48
CA HIS A 84 0.74 -24.10 -19.08
C HIS A 84 0.37 -24.14 -17.59
N GLY A 85 -0.04 -25.30 -17.09
CA GLY A 85 -0.28 -25.53 -15.66
C GLY A 85 0.97 -25.28 -14.81
N GLU A 86 2.11 -25.86 -15.19
CA GLU A 86 3.40 -25.66 -14.50
C GLU A 86 3.84 -24.19 -14.51
N ARG A 87 3.73 -23.50 -15.65
CA ARG A 87 4.08 -22.08 -15.76
C ARG A 87 3.17 -21.21 -14.91
N LEU A 88 1.86 -21.49 -14.89
CA LEU A 88 0.90 -20.80 -14.03
C LEU A 88 1.20 -21.03 -12.55
N LEU A 89 1.56 -22.26 -12.17
CA LEU A 89 1.96 -22.60 -10.81
C LEU A 89 3.16 -21.77 -10.35
N ARG A 90 4.20 -21.64 -11.20
CA ARG A 90 5.36 -20.79 -10.88
C ARG A 90 4.98 -19.32 -10.70
N ILE A 91 4.06 -18.79 -11.52
CA ILE A 91 3.56 -17.41 -11.37
C ILE A 91 2.84 -17.24 -10.03
N LEU A 92 2.00 -18.20 -9.63
CA LEU A 92 1.26 -18.14 -8.37
C LEU A 92 2.17 -18.26 -7.15
N VAL A 93 3.21 -19.08 -7.25
CA VAL A 93 4.31 -19.15 -6.27
C VAL A 93 4.99 -17.80 -6.11
N MET A 94 5.40 -17.16 -7.22
CA MET A 94 6.00 -15.83 -7.20
C MET A 94 5.05 -14.81 -6.55
N MET A 95 3.77 -14.83 -6.90
CA MET A 95 2.77 -13.95 -6.31
C MET A 95 2.59 -14.18 -4.80
N ARG A 96 2.70 -15.43 -4.32
CA ARG A 96 2.70 -15.73 -2.88
C ARG A 96 3.91 -15.11 -2.20
N ASP A 97 5.09 -15.27 -2.77
CA ASP A 97 6.33 -14.78 -2.16
C ASP A 97 6.35 -13.25 -2.08
N LEU A 98 5.95 -12.58 -3.17
CA LEU A 98 5.77 -11.13 -3.19
C LEU A 98 4.74 -10.66 -2.16
N HIS A 99 3.64 -11.39 -1.98
CA HIS A 99 2.64 -11.07 -0.97
C HIS A 99 3.16 -11.26 0.45
N TYR A 100 3.94 -12.31 0.69
CA TYR A 100 4.55 -12.56 1.99
C TYR A 100 5.49 -11.41 2.37
N HIS A 101 6.38 -11.01 1.46
CA HIS A 101 7.27 -9.86 1.66
C HIS A 101 6.51 -8.54 1.82
N TYR A 102 5.49 -8.29 0.99
CA TYR A 102 4.61 -7.13 1.14
C TYR A 102 3.90 -7.11 2.50
N SER A 103 3.40 -8.25 2.96
CA SER A 103 2.67 -8.39 4.23
C SER A 103 3.59 -8.08 5.42
N ILE A 104 4.81 -8.59 5.42
CA ILE A 104 5.82 -8.25 6.43
C ILE A 104 6.11 -6.74 6.39
N LYS A 105 6.44 -6.19 5.22
CA LYS A 105 6.75 -4.76 5.07
C LYS A 105 5.59 -3.86 5.53
N SER A 106 4.35 -4.24 5.23
CA SER A 106 3.13 -3.54 5.66
C SER A 106 2.93 -3.61 7.18
N ARG A 107 3.30 -4.72 7.82
CA ARG A 107 3.24 -4.88 9.27
C ARG A 107 4.32 -4.05 9.96
N ASP A 108 5.54 -4.07 9.44
CA ASP A 108 6.67 -3.30 9.99
C ASP A 108 6.42 -1.80 9.87
N ALA A 109 5.90 -1.35 8.72
CA ALA A 109 5.50 0.04 8.52
C ALA A 109 4.33 0.47 9.43
N GLU A 110 3.38 -0.43 9.74
CA GLU A 110 2.37 -0.13 10.76
C GLU A 110 2.97 -0.04 12.16
N ALA A 111 3.92 -0.93 12.50
CA ALA A 111 4.59 -0.93 13.78
C ALA A 111 5.40 0.36 13.99
N SER A 112 6.15 0.80 12.97
CA SER A 112 6.91 2.07 13.03
C SER A 112 5.99 3.28 13.18
N LEU A 113 4.93 3.38 12.36
CA LEU A 113 3.96 4.47 12.49
C LEU A 113 3.31 4.52 13.88
N ARG A 114 3.01 3.35 14.48
CA ARG A 114 2.49 3.28 15.85
C ARG A 114 3.51 3.71 16.90
N ALA A 115 4.78 3.37 16.72
CA ALA A 115 5.87 3.81 17.58
C ALA A 115 6.06 5.33 17.50
N ASP A 116 5.99 5.91 16.30
CA ASP A 116 6.09 7.34 16.07
C ASP A 116 4.92 8.10 16.72
N MET A 117 3.68 7.63 16.55
CA MET A 117 2.52 8.20 17.24
C MET A 117 2.64 8.11 18.76
N ALA A 118 3.17 7.00 19.29
CA ALA A 118 3.40 6.86 20.73
C ALA A 118 4.45 7.86 21.24
N THR A 119 5.52 8.07 20.47
CA THR A 119 6.59 9.03 20.78
C THR A 119 6.06 10.46 20.75
N ASN A 120 5.31 10.84 19.72
CA ASN A 120 4.68 12.16 19.61
C ASN A 120 3.70 12.41 20.78
N ARG A 121 2.84 11.44 21.13
CA ARG A 121 1.95 11.55 22.31
C ARG A 121 2.71 11.74 23.63
N ARG A 122 3.86 11.07 23.78
CA ARG A 122 4.74 11.26 24.95
C ARG A 122 5.34 12.67 24.96
N GLN A 123 5.86 13.16 23.84
CA GLN A 123 6.41 14.51 23.71
C GLN A 123 5.35 15.60 23.98
N ARG A 124 4.12 15.40 23.50
CA ARG A 124 2.98 16.28 23.80
C ARG A 124 2.68 16.32 25.29
N THR A 125 2.61 15.15 25.92
CA THR A 125 2.37 15.04 27.38
C THR A 125 3.50 15.69 28.18
N GLN A 126 4.75 15.52 27.77
CA GLN A 126 5.91 16.16 28.39
C GLN A 126 5.87 17.68 28.22
N SER A 127 5.56 18.17 27.01
CA SER A 127 5.45 19.61 26.73
C SER A 127 4.34 20.26 27.55
N LEU A 128 3.20 19.59 27.72
CA LEU A 128 2.13 20.06 28.62
C LEU A 128 2.57 20.10 30.08
N ARG A 129 3.21 19.03 30.58
CA ARG A 129 3.68 18.96 31.97
C ARG A 129 4.70 20.05 32.27
N TYR A 130 5.73 20.19 31.44
CA TYR A 130 6.75 21.21 31.63
C TYR A 130 6.18 22.61 31.42
N GLY A 131 5.36 22.83 30.39
CA GLY A 131 4.66 24.09 30.17
C GLY A 131 3.86 24.54 31.40
N LEU A 132 3.06 23.64 31.99
CA LEU A 132 2.29 23.91 33.22
C LEU A 132 3.17 24.17 34.45
N LEU A 133 4.27 23.43 34.61
CA LEU A 133 5.23 23.65 35.68
C LEU A 133 5.87 25.04 35.56
N PHE A 134 6.28 25.44 34.34
CA PHE A 134 6.86 26.76 34.08
C PHE A 134 5.85 27.90 34.25
N VAL A 135 4.57 27.72 33.85
CA VAL A 135 3.50 28.70 34.14
C VAL A 135 3.33 28.87 35.64
N SER A 136 3.19 27.76 36.37
CA SER A 136 3.01 27.79 37.83
C SER A 136 4.18 28.49 38.51
N GLY A 137 5.41 28.17 38.10
CA GLY A 137 6.62 28.84 38.58
C GLY A 137 6.64 30.32 38.26
N ALA A 138 6.27 30.72 37.04
CA ALA A 138 6.20 32.13 36.64
C ALA A 138 5.16 32.90 37.46
N ILE A 139 3.99 32.31 37.73
CA ILE A 139 2.95 32.91 38.59
C ILE A 139 3.48 33.10 40.01
N LEU A 140 4.09 32.07 40.61
CA LEU A 140 4.65 32.16 41.97
C LEU A 140 5.77 33.21 42.06
N ALA A 141 6.66 33.25 41.07
CA ALA A 141 7.73 34.25 41.01
C ALA A 141 7.16 35.68 40.83
N GLY A 142 6.11 35.84 40.01
CA GLY A 142 5.38 37.09 39.84
C GLY A 142 4.68 37.56 41.11
N MET A 143 4.04 36.65 41.86
CA MET A 143 3.44 36.96 43.16
C MET A 143 4.50 37.43 44.17
N PHE A 144 5.64 36.74 44.21
CA PHE A 144 6.75 37.08 45.10
C PHE A 144 7.37 38.44 44.73
N TRP A 145 7.45 38.74 43.44
CA TRP A 145 7.88 40.05 42.94
C TRP A 145 6.94 41.19 43.41
N LEU A 146 5.63 40.99 43.38
CA LEU A 146 4.64 41.99 43.80
C LEU A 146 4.56 42.17 45.32
N GLY A 147 4.84 41.12 46.10
CA GLY A 147 4.76 41.15 47.56
C GLY A 147 5.95 41.81 48.27
N LEU A 148 7.08 42.01 47.58
CA LEU A 148 8.31 42.55 48.17
C LEU A 148 8.71 43.90 47.54
N PRO A 149 8.63 45.02 48.27
CA PRO A 149 8.92 46.35 47.73
C PRO A 149 10.39 46.55 47.30
N ALA A 150 11.31 45.68 47.76
CA ALA A 150 12.72 45.66 47.38
C ALA A 150 13.12 44.39 46.62
N ALA A 151 12.22 43.82 45.81
CA ALA A 151 12.53 42.68 44.98
C ALA A 151 13.67 42.99 44.00
N GLY A 152 14.81 42.33 44.18
CA GLY A 152 15.98 42.48 43.33
C GLY A 152 15.74 42.05 41.88
N TRP A 153 16.59 42.54 40.98
CA TRP A 153 16.59 42.17 39.55
C TRP A 153 16.57 40.66 39.24
N PRO A 154 17.17 39.76 40.05
CA PRO A 154 17.14 38.32 39.81
C PRO A 154 15.72 37.71 39.75
N ILE A 155 14.77 38.19 40.55
CA ILE A 155 13.39 37.65 40.58
C ILE A 155 12.65 38.00 39.28
N LYS A 156 12.91 39.20 38.74
CA LYS A 156 12.35 39.65 37.46
C LYS A 156 12.88 38.80 36.30
N LEU A 157 14.19 38.53 36.28
CA LEU A 157 14.80 37.64 35.28
C LEU A 157 14.28 36.21 35.39
N LEU A 158 14.12 35.69 36.61
CA LEU A 158 13.57 34.35 36.84
C LEU A 158 12.15 34.25 36.27
N THR A 159 11.30 35.22 36.59
CA THR A 159 9.91 35.28 36.10
C THR A 159 9.87 35.32 34.57
N ALA A 160 10.71 36.16 33.95
CA ALA A 160 10.83 36.27 32.50
C ALA A 160 11.35 34.96 31.87
N GLY A 161 12.35 34.32 32.46
CA GLY A 161 12.90 33.04 31.98
C GLY A 161 11.86 31.92 32.03
N LEU A 162 11.10 31.81 33.13
CA LEU A 162 10.02 30.84 33.26
C LEU A 162 8.89 31.10 32.25
N ALA A 163 8.55 32.37 32.01
CA ALA A 163 7.56 32.74 31.00
C ALA A 163 8.02 32.38 29.57
N ILE A 164 9.29 32.62 29.23
CA ILE A 164 9.86 32.24 27.92
C ILE A 164 9.85 30.73 27.75
N LEU A 165 10.30 29.97 28.75
CA LEU A 165 10.29 28.51 28.70
C LEU A 165 8.87 27.98 28.53
N SER A 166 7.92 28.49 29.33
CA SER A 166 6.50 28.16 29.20
C SER A 166 6.00 28.40 27.78
N TRP A 167 6.27 29.58 27.22
CA TRP A 167 5.89 29.92 25.85
C TRP A 167 6.46 28.94 24.81
N LEU A 168 7.74 28.58 24.93
CA LEU A 168 8.39 27.61 24.03
C LEU A 168 7.69 26.24 24.07
N TYR A 169 7.34 25.74 25.26
CA TYR A 169 6.63 24.47 25.42
C TYR A 169 5.18 24.51 24.90
N PHE A 170 4.48 25.64 25.04
CA PHE A 170 3.14 25.78 24.48
C PHE A 170 3.16 25.97 22.97
N ARG A 171 4.18 26.65 22.44
CA ARG A 171 4.36 26.87 21.00
C ARG A 171 4.61 25.57 20.24
N SER A 172 5.22 24.55 20.85
CA SER A 172 5.48 23.26 20.19
C SER A 172 4.26 22.34 20.11
N LEU A 173 3.22 22.56 20.92
CA LEU A 173 1.99 21.75 20.92
C LEU A 173 1.27 21.68 19.56
N PRO A 174 1.00 22.81 18.85
CA PRO A 174 0.33 22.75 17.56
C PRO A 174 1.12 21.96 16.51
N ASP A 175 2.45 21.97 16.57
CA ASP A 175 3.28 21.20 15.64
C ASP A 175 3.21 19.70 15.96
N LEU A 176 3.20 19.32 17.24
CA LEU A 176 2.98 17.94 17.67
C LEU A 176 1.59 17.42 17.27
N ASP A 177 0.54 18.24 17.41
CA ASP A 177 -0.83 17.87 17.03
C ASP A 177 -0.95 17.70 15.49
N ARG A 178 -0.31 18.57 14.71
CA ARG A 178 -0.23 18.43 13.24
C ARG A 178 0.47 17.15 12.84
N GLU A 179 1.64 16.89 13.42
CA GLU A 179 2.41 15.68 13.13
C GLU A 179 1.60 14.42 13.46
N LEU A 180 0.90 14.39 14.61
CA LEU A 180 0.02 13.28 14.97
C LEU A 180 -1.07 13.04 13.90
N GLY A 181 -1.71 14.11 13.41
CA GLY A 181 -2.70 14.02 12.33
C GLY A 181 -2.11 13.48 11.02
N THR A 182 -0.87 13.83 10.69
CA THR A 182 -0.18 13.28 9.50
C THR A 182 0.13 11.79 9.66
N LEU A 183 0.57 11.37 10.85
CA LEU A 183 0.84 9.96 11.15
C LEU A 183 -0.43 9.11 11.12
N GLU A 184 -1.54 9.63 11.65
CA GLU A 184 -2.85 8.97 11.58
C GLU A 184 -3.35 8.82 10.14
N THR A 185 -3.15 9.84 9.31
CA THR A 185 -3.49 9.78 7.88
C THR A 185 -2.67 8.70 7.17
N ARG A 186 -1.35 8.68 7.37
CA ARG A 186 -0.46 7.65 6.81
C ARG A 186 -0.84 6.24 7.25
N LEU A 187 -1.19 6.05 8.52
CA LEU A 187 -1.65 4.76 9.04
C LEU A 187 -2.97 4.32 8.38
N ASN A 188 -3.91 5.24 8.23
CA ASN A 188 -5.19 4.96 7.57
C ASN A 188 -5.00 4.60 6.10
N ASP A 189 -4.12 5.31 5.39
CA ASP A 189 -3.79 4.98 4.01
C ASP A 189 -3.14 3.59 3.90
N LEU A 190 -2.18 3.27 4.77
CA LEU A 190 -1.56 1.94 4.82
C LEU A 190 -2.60 0.85 5.09
N ARG A 191 -3.56 1.08 5.99
CA ARG A 191 -4.64 0.13 6.28
C ARG A 191 -5.62 -0.07 5.13
N ARG A 192 -5.93 1.00 4.39
CA ARG A 192 -6.81 0.95 3.20
C ARG A 192 -6.18 0.16 2.07
N ARG A 193 -4.88 0.33 1.89
CA ARG A 193 -4.05 -0.27 0.86
C ARG A 193 -3.66 -1.73 1.11
N ARG A 194 -3.69 -2.15 2.39
CA ARG A 194 -3.27 -3.48 2.80
C ARG A 194 -4.10 -4.61 2.17
N VAL A 195 -3.41 -5.44 1.37
CA VAL A 195 -3.93 -6.74 0.90
C VAL A 195 -3.84 -7.80 2.01
N LYS A 196 -4.94 -7.99 2.75
CA LYS A 196 -4.99 -8.96 3.88
C LYS A 196 -4.89 -10.42 3.45
N SER A 197 -5.53 -10.76 2.33
CA SER A 197 -5.62 -12.14 1.85
C SER A 197 -5.76 -12.16 0.34
N ILE A 198 -5.14 -13.14 -0.31
CA ILE A 198 -5.24 -13.35 -1.76
C ILE A 198 -6.41 -14.28 -2.05
N HIS A 199 -7.27 -13.84 -2.96
CA HIS A 199 -8.32 -14.67 -3.55
C HIS A 199 -7.74 -15.57 -4.66
N TRP A 200 -7.09 -16.67 -4.27
CA TRP A 200 -6.34 -17.54 -5.18
C TRP A 200 -7.16 -18.03 -6.37
N ARG A 201 -8.38 -18.53 -6.15
CA ARG A 201 -9.24 -19.03 -7.24
C ARG A 201 -9.52 -17.98 -8.30
N GLN A 202 -9.85 -16.75 -7.89
CA GLN A 202 -10.09 -15.64 -8.81
C GLN A 202 -8.80 -15.24 -9.54
N LEU A 203 -7.68 -15.21 -8.81
CA LEU A 203 -6.38 -14.89 -9.40
C LEU A 203 -5.98 -15.90 -10.47
N VAL A 204 -6.12 -17.21 -10.19
CA VAL A 204 -5.81 -18.29 -11.15
C VAL A 204 -6.69 -18.16 -12.40
N GLN A 205 -7.98 -17.94 -12.25
CA GLN A 205 -8.90 -17.76 -13.38
C GLN A 205 -8.51 -16.58 -14.27
N LYS A 206 -8.25 -15.41 -13.65
CA LYS A 206 -7.90 -14.21 -14.40
C LYS A 206 -6.54 -14.32 -15.08
N LEU A 207 -5.55 -14.90 -14.40
CA LEU A 207 -4.24 -15.17 -14.99
C LEU A 207 -4.34 -16.19 -16.14
N ALA A 208 -5.14 -17.25 -16.00
CA ALA A 208 -5.33 -18.23 -17.06
C ALA A 208 -5.98 -17.59 -18.31
N LEU A 209 -6.94 -16.67 -18.13
CA LEU A 209 -7.57 -15.92 -19.22
C LEU A 209 -6.59 -14.92 -19.86
N VAL A 210 -5.89 -14.12 -19.04
CA VAL A 210 -4.90 -13.14 -19.53
C VAL A 210 -3.80 -13.85 -20.32
N LEU A 211 -3.24 -14.93 -19.80
CA LEU A 211 -2.17 -15.69 -20.45
C LEU A 211 -2.65 -16.51 -21.66
N GLY A 212 -3.97 -16.63 -21.85
CA GLY A 212 -4.56 -17.42 -22.93
C GLY A 212 -4.46 -18.93 -22.71
N TYR A 213 -4.27 -19.39 -21.47
CA TYR A 213 -4.22 -20.81 -21.11
C TYR A 213 -5.61 -21.45 -21.05
N LYS A 214 -6.65 -20.64 -20.91
CA LYS A 214 -8.04 -21.06 -20.96
C LYS A 214 -8.79 -20.23 -21.98
N HIS A 215 -9.53 -20.90 -22.86
CA HIS A 215 -10.46 -20.28 -23.79
C HIS A 215 -11.88 -20.61 -23.34
N ASP A 216 -12.65 -19.60 -22.94
CA ASP A 216 -14.07 -19.78 -22.59
C ASP A 216 -14.91 -19.42 -23.83
N SER A 217 -15.58 -20.41 -24.43
CA SER A 217 -16.29 -20.28 -25.71
C SER A 217 -17.39 -19.22 -25.71
N ASN A 218 -17.85 -18.80 -24.52
CA ASN A 218 -18.92 -17.82 -24.32
C ASN A 218 -18.42 -16.42 -23.91
N VAL A 219 -17.11 -16.22 -23.72
CA VAL A 219 -16.55 -14.92 -23.32
C VAL A 219 -15.52 -14.50 -24.35
N GLU A 220 -15.85 -13.48 -25.14
CA GLU A 220 -14.84 -12.75 -25.91
C GLU A 220 -13.86 -12.13 -24.89
N VAL A 221 -12.64 -12.67 -24.84
CA VAL A 221 -11.63 -12.24 -23.87
C VAL A 221 -10.96 -10.94 -24.36
N PHE A 222 -10.98 -10.69 -25.67
CA PHE A 222 -10.20 -9.65 -26.34
C PHE A 222 -11.10 -8.79 -27.23
N ARG A 223 -10.97 -7.46 -27.10
CA ARG A 223 -11.43 -6.52 -28.12
C ARG A 223 -10.24 -6.16 -28.99
N ILE A 224 -10.31 -6.53 -30.27
CA ILE A 224 -9.44 -5.95 -31.28
C ILE A 224 -10.06 -4.61 -31.60
N ASP A 225 -9.41 -3.51 -31.20
CA ASP A 225 -9.77 -2.19 -31.71
C ASP A 225 -9.65 -2.25 -33.23
N SER A 226 -10.80 -2.41 -33.88
CA SER A 226 -10.92 -2.47 -35.32
C SER A 226 -11.00 -1.04 -35.84
N ASP A 227 -10.00 -0.22 -35.51
CA ASP A 227 -9.78 1.06 -36.18
C ASP A 227 -9.14 0.79 -37.55
N PHE A 228 -9.95 0.18 -38.42
CA PHE A 228 -9.88 0.37 -39.85
C PHE A 228 -11.30 0.70 -40.30
N ASP A 229 -11.68 1.97 -40.11
CA ASP A 229 -12.59 2.64 -41.05
C ASP A 229 -11.93 2.56 -42.44
N LEU A 230 -12.15 1.43 -43.13
CA LEU A 230 -12.02 1.34 -44.57
C LEU A 230 -13.37 1.80 -45.15
N PRO A 231 -13.47 3.03 -45.67
CA PRO A 231 -14.65 3.42 -46.42
C PRO A 231 -14.66 2.61 -47.71
N GLY A 232 -15.49 1.57 -47.76
CA GLY A 232 -15.84 0.88 -48.99
C GLY A 232 -15.58 -0.62 -48.99
N ARG A 233 -16.47 -1.38 -48.36
CA ARG A 233 -16.85 -2.69 -48.89
C ARG A 233 -18.35 -2.75 -49.06
N SER A 234 -18.77 -2.30 -50.23
CA SER A 234 -20.08 -2.56 -50.81
C SER A 234 -20.37 -4.05 -50.73
N ARG A 235 -21.54 -4.38 -50.17
CA ARG A 235 -22.16 -5.69 -50.26
C ARG A 235 -22.19 -6.11 -51.74
N LEU A 236 -21.59 -7.24 -52.05
CA LEU A 236 -21.96 -8.00 -53.25
C LEU A 236 -22.50 -9.35 -52.78
N HIS A 237 -23.82 -9.45 -52.87
CA HIS A 237 -24.53 -10.71 -52.99
C HIS A 237 -24.03 -11.42 -54.25
N HIS A 238 -23.63 -12.68 -54.11
CA HIS A 238 -24.14 -13.81 -54.89
C HIS A 238 -23.71 -15.13 -54.24
#